data_AF-A0A9P0GBZ5-F1
#
_entry.id   AF-A0A9P0GBZ5-F1
#
_cell.length_a   1.000
_cell.length_b   1.000
_cell.length_c   1.000
_cell.angle_alpha   90.00
_cell.angle_beta   90.00
_cell.angle_gamma   90.00
#
_symmetry.space_group_name_H-M   'P 1'
#
loop_
_entity.id
_entity.type
_entity.pdbx_description
1 polymer ?
#
loop_
_entity_poly.entity_id
_entity_poly.type
_entity_poly.pdbx_seq_one_letter_code
_entity_poly.pdbx_strand_id
1 'polypeptide(L)'
;MVESNLLANGSVNGFLDGKHFNRCKRLHPMVALGLEILFFKSFLQNNNKTLTDDVIEEVKRLQNSEISSFHIENEELKELINSYGIYKQQSLNGEHGKTAQFYLIYINLINYYLNLSRSIRTGNFELFKSMLPKITNIFFICK
;
A
#
# COMPACT_ATOMS: atom_id res chain seq x y z
N MET A 1 -4.94 -8.09 -14.69
CA MET A 1 -6.35 -7.90 -14.26
C MET A 1 -7.30 -8.79 -15.06
N VAL A 2 -7.31 -8.70 -16.39
CA VAL A 2 -8.07 -9.66 -17.23
C VAL A 2 -7.44 -11.05 -17.17
N GLU A 3 -6.13 -11.14 -17.40
CA GLU A 3 -5.38 -12.40 -17.31
C GLU A 3 -5.35 -13.01 -15.91
N SER A 4 -5.58 -12.20 -14.89
CA SER A 4 -5.70 -12.64 -13.50
C SER A 4 -7.16 -12.95 -13.10
N ASN A 5 -8.09 -13.04 -14.06
CA ASN A 5 -9.52 -13.27 -13.90
C ASN A 5 -10.25 -12.31 -12.93
N LEU A 6 -9.67 -11.13 -12.67
CA LEU A 6 -10.28 -10.09 -11.83
C LEU A 6 -11.30 -9.24 -12.61
N LEU A 7 -11.17 -9.21 -13.94
CA LEU A 7 -12.05 -8.49 -14.85
C LEU A 7 -12.31 -9.35 -16.09
N ALA A 8 -13.55 -9.40 -16.55
CA ALA A 8 -13.85 -9.87 -17.91
C ALA A 8 -13.28 -8.88 -18.93
N ASN A 9 -12.89 -9.37 -20.11
CA ASN A 9 -12.22 -8.54 -21.13
C ASN A 9 -13.06 -7.30 -21.53
N GLY A 10 -14.38 -7.44 -21.63
CA GLY A 10 -15.31 -6.32 -21.92
C GLY A 10 -15.53 -5.34 -20.76
N SER A 11 -14.95 -5.57 -19.59
CA SER A 11 -15.13 -4.73 -18.39
C SER A 11 -13.94 -3.81 -18.08
N VAL A 12 -12.88 -3.84 -18.89
CA VAL A 12 -11.66 -3.04 -18.67
C VAL A 12 -11.94 -1.55 -18.81
N ASN A 13 -12.61 -1.13 -19.88
CA ASN A 13 -12.92 0.28 -20.11
C ASN A 13 -13.79 0.86 -18.99
N GLY A 14 -14.82 0.13 -18.53
CA GLY A 14 -15.65 0.57 -17.41
C GLY A 14 -14.92 0.65 -16.05
N PHE A 15 -13.78 -0.05 -15.90
CA PHE A 15 -12.90 0.10 -14.74
C PHE A 15 -11.99 1.34 -14.89
N LEU A 16 -11.39 1.54 -16.06
CA LEU A 16 -10.53 2.69 -16.36
C LEU A 16 -11.31 4.01 -16.28
N ASP A 17 -12.55 4.02 -16.78
CA ASP A 17 -13.44 5.19 -16.76
C ASP A 17 -14.11 5.43 -15.40
N GLY A 18 -13.89 4.55 -14.41
CA GLY A 18 -14.50 4.67 -13.08
C GLY A 18 -16.04 4.48 -13.07
N LYS A 19 -16.64 4.04 -14.18
CA LYS A 19 -18.09 3.95 -14.39
C LYS A 19 -18.79 3.00 -13.39
N HIS A 20 -18.05 2.07 -12.81
CA HIS A 20 -18.54 1.12 -11.80
C HIS A 20 -17.83 1.30 -10.46
N PHE A 21 -18.23 2.32 -9.70
CA PHE A 21 -17.64 2.69 -8.40
C PHE A 21 -17.39 1.50 -7.46
N ASN A 22 -18.40 0.64 -7.24
CA ASN A 22 -18.26 -0.52 -6.34
C ASN A 22 -17.20 -1.53 -6.81
N ARG A 23 -17.03 -1.67 -8.13
CA ARG A 23 -16.03 -2.55 -8.72
C ARG A 23 -14.64 -1.93 -8.60
N CYS A 24 -14.49 -0.64 -8.93
CA CYS A 24 -13.24 0.09 -8.77
C CYS A 24 -12.78 0.09 -7.30
N LYS A 25 -13.71 0.32 -6.36
CA LYS A 25 -13.48 0.26 -4.91
C LYS A 25 -12.87 -1.07 -4.46
N ARG A 26 -13.21 -2.19 -5.11
CA ARG A 26 -12.65 -3.51 -4.81
C ARG A 26 -11.32 -3.76 -5.52
N LEU A 27 -11.19 -3.32 -6.76
CA LEU A 27 -10.05 -3.65 -7.61
C LEU A 27 -8.80 -2.81 -7.33
N HIS A 28 -8.95 -1.50 -7.08
CA HIS A 28 -7.79 -0.64 -6.83
C HIS A 28 -6.96 -1.10 -5.62
N PRO A 29 -7.55 -1.50 -4.47
CA PRO A 29 -6.82 -2.11 -3.36
C PRO A 29 -6.04 -3.37 -3.74
N MET A 30 -6.62 -4.25 -4.56
CA MET A 30 -5.94 -5.48 -5.01
C MET A 30 -4.74 -5.16 -5.89
N VAL A 31 -4.89 -4.20 -6.82
CA VAL A 31 -3.80 -3.75 -7.68
C VAL A 31 -2.70 -3.08 -6.85
N ALA A 32 -3.06 -2.20 -5.91
CA ALA A 32 -2.11 -1.54 -5.03
C ALA A 32 -1.32 -2.56 -4.19
N LEU A 33 -1.98 -3.58 -3.62
CA LEU A 33 -1.32 -4.66 -2.90
C LEU A 33 -0.35 -5.45 -3.80
N GLY A 34 -0.77 -5.80 -5.02
CA GLY A 34 0.09 -6.51 -5.97
C GLY A 34 1.35 -5.70 -6.33
N LEU A 35 1.20 -4.40 -6.57
CA LEU A 35 2.31 -3.48 -6.83
C LEU A 35 3.23 -3.33 -5.62
N GLU A 36 2.67 -3.24 -4.41
CA GLU A 36 3.42 -3.17 -3.15
C GLU A 36 4.24 -4.45 -2.92
N ILE A 37 3.68 -5.63 -3.18
CA ILE A 37 4.41 -6.91 -3.13
C ILE A 37 5.56 -6.92 -4.13
N LEU A 38 5.33 -6.48 -5.37
CA LEU A 38 6.36 -6.41 -6.39
C LEU A 38 7.49 -5.43 -5.99
N PHE A 39 7.11 -4.29 -5.45
CA PHE A 39 8.04 -3.27 -4.99
C PHE A 39 8.87 -3.76 -3.78
N PHE A 40 8.26 -4.48 -2.84
CA PHE A 40 8.97 -5.13 -1.73
C PHE A 40 9.95 -6.20 -2.22
N LYS A 41 9.57 -7.00 -3.22
CA LYS A 41 10.51 -7.96 -3.85
C LYS A 41 11.71 -7.26 -4.50
N SER A 42 11.46 -6.15 -5.20
CA SER A 42 12.53 -5.31 -5.78
C SER A 42 13.45 -4.75 -4.69
N PHE A 43 12.90 -4.31 -3.55
CA PHE A 43 13.68 -3.88 -2.40
C PHE A 43 14.62 -4.98 -1.89
N LEU A 44 14.09 -6.20 -1.68
CA LEU A 44 14.90 -7.34 -1.22
C LEU A 44 16.03 -7.67 -2.20
N GLN A 45 15.71 -7.72 -3.50
CA GLN A 45 16.70 -8.01 -4.55
C GLN A 45 17.80 -6.95 -4.62
N ASN A 46 17.44 -5.66 -4.65
CA ASN A 46 18.41 -4.57 -4.81
C ASN A 46 19.30 -4.38 -3.59
N ASN A 47 18.86 -4.81 -2.41
CA ASN A 47 19.64 -4.72 -1.18
C ASN A 47 20.29 -6.06 -0.80
N ASN A 48 20.21 -7.08 -1.66
CA ASN A 48 20.68 -8.45 -1.39
C ASN A 48 20.19 -8.99 -0.03
N LYS A 49 18.95 -8.66 0.35
CA LYS A 49 18.32 -9.10 1.60
C LYS A 49 17.47 -10.34 1.34
N THR A 50 17.56 -11.32 2.23
CA THR A 50 16.67 -12.48 2.29
C THR A 50 15.87 -12.42 3.57
N LEU A 51 14.64 -12.96 3.55
CA LEU A 51 13.84 -13.09 4.77
C LEU A 51 14.29 -14.35 5.51
N THR A 52 14.70 -14.19 6.76
CA THR A 52 15.00 -15.30 7.67
C THR A 52 13.70 -15.94 8.16
N ASP A 53 13.79 -17.20 8.60
CA ASP A 53 12.65 -17.91 9.19
C ASP A 53 12.17 -17.19 10.46
N ASP A 54 13.08 -16.66 11.27
CA ASP A 54 12.77 -15.88 12.48
C ASP A 54 11.92 -14.64 12.17
N VAL A 55 12.25 -13.89 11.11
CA VAL A 55 11.45 -12.74 10.64
C VAL A 55 10.05 -13.19 10.20
N ILE A 56 9.96 -14.33 9.50
CA ILE A 56 8.67 -14.89 9.05
C ILE A 56 7.82 -15.33 10.24
N GLU A 57 8.41 -15.98 11.24
CA GLU A 57 7.74 -16.40 12.46
C GLU A 57 7.23 -15.21 13.27
N GLU A 58 8.02 -14.15 13.39
CA GLU A 58 7.60 -12.93 14.06
C GLU A 58 6.39 -12.28 13.35
N VAL A 59 6.39 -12.21 12.02
CA VAL A 59 5.24 -11.69 11.26
C VAL A 59 3.99 -12.54 11.50
N LYS A 60 4.12 -13.88 11.57
CA LYS A 60 3.01 -14.77 11.91
C LYS A 60 2.52 -14.57 13.35
N ARG A 61 3.41 -14.33 14.31
CA ARG A 61 3.05 -13.99 15.69
C ARG A 61 2.25 -12.69 15.73
N LEU A 62 2.73 -11.64 15.07
CA LEU A 62 2.07 -10.33 15.00
C LEU A 62 0.69 -10.40 14.33
N GLN A 63 0.52 -11.25 13.31
CA GLN A 63 -0.78 -11.46 12.66
C GLN A 63 -1.85 -11.98 13.61
N ASN A 64 -1.46 -12.78 14.61
CA ASN A 64 -2.37 -13.39 15.58
C ASN A 64 -2.44 -12.61 16.90
N SER A 65 -1.66 -11.55 17.05
CA SER A 65 -1.59 -10.75 18.28
C SER A 65 -2.74 -9.75 18.35
N GLU A 66 -3.25 -9.50 19.55
CA GLU A 66 -4.19 -8.40 19.76
C GLU A 66 -3.51 -7.05 19.50
N ILE A 67 -4.27 -6.09 18.98
CA ILE A 67 -3.74 -4.75 18.67
C ILE A 67 -3.20 -4.05 19.94
N SER A 68 -3.81 -4.32 21.10
CA SER A 68 -3.42 -3.82 22.42
C SER A 68 -2.02 -4.29 22.87
N SER A 69 -1.56 -5.44 22.38
CA SER A 69 -0.25 -6.04 22.71
C SER A 69 0.73 -6.00 21.54
N PHE A 70 0.46 -5.16 20.52
CA PHE A 70 1.31 -5.06 19.34
C PHE A 70 2.68 -4.47 19.69
N HIS A 71 3.68 -5.34 19.80
CA HIS A 71 5.08 -4.99 19.98
C HIS A 71 5.93 -5.87 19.09
N ILE A 72 6.80 -5.24 18.28
CA ILE A 72 7.78 -5.96 17.46
C ILE A 72 8.97 -6.25 18.38
N GLU A 73 9.28 -7.52 18.61
CA GLU A 73 10.40 -7.92 19.47
C GLU A 73 11.66 -8.14 18.63
N ASN A 74 11.49 -8.76 17.46
CA ASN A 74 12.58 -9.10 16.56
C ASN A 74 13.25 -7.84 15.98
N GLU A 75 14.53 -7.64 16.29
CA GLU A 75 15.32 -6.49 15.81
C GLU A 75 15.57 -6.54 14.30
N GLU A 76 15.72 -7.72 13.72
CA GLU A 76 15.88 -7.87 12.26
C GLU A 76 14.63 -7.38 11.50
N LEU A 77 13.43 -7.69 12.00
CA LEU A 77 12.18 -7.21 11.44
C LEU A 77 12.03 -5.69 11.60
N LYS A 78 12.45 -5.12 12.74
CA LYS A 78 12.47 -3.65 12.93
C LYS A 78 13.38 -2.99 11.91
N GLU A 79 14.61 -3.50 11.75
CA GLU A 79 15.57 -2.97 10.78
C GLU A 79 15.04 -3.12 9.35
N LEU A 80 14.44 -4.26 9.02
CA LEU A 80 13.83 -4.52 7.71
C LEU A 80 12.71 -3.51 7.40
N ILE A 81 11.79 -3.28 8.35
CA ILE A 81 10.69 -2.31 8.21
C ILE A 81 11.24 -0.89 8.02
N ASN A 82 12.24 -0.50 8.83
CA ASN A 82 12.86 0.82 8.73
C ASN A 82 13.57 1.01 7.38
N SER A 83 14.38 0.03 6.97
CA SER A 83 15.10 0.03 5.69
C SER A 83 14.14 0.12 4.51
N TYR A 84 13.05 -0.64 4.55
CA TYR A 84 12.02 -0.59 3.52
C TYR A 84 11.28 0.77 3.51
N GLY A 85 11.05 1.36 4.68
CA GLY A 85 10.51 2.72 4.81
C GLY A 85 11.40 3.77 4.14
N ILE A 86 12.71 3.69 4.35
CA ILE A 86 13.70 4.55 3.68
C ILE A 86 13.66 4.33 2.16
N TYR A 87 13.69 3.07 1.72
CA TYR A 87 13.63 2.71 0.30
C TYR A 87 12.38 3.27 -0.42
N LYS A 88 11.23 3.28 0.27
CA LYS A 88 10.01 3.95 -0.21
C LYS A 88 10.18 5.45 -0.36
N GLN A 89 10.77 6.14 0.62
CA GLN A 89 10.98 7.58 0.54
C GLN A 89 11.92 7.95 -0.61
N GLN A 90 13.03 7.23 -0.77
CA GLN A 90 13.96 7.40 -1.89
C GLN A 90 13.24 7.24 -3.24
N SER A 91 12.39 6.23 -3.34
CA SER A 91 11.59 5.99 -4.55
C SER A 91 10.56 7.09 -4.82
N LEU A 92 9.93 7.63 -3.77
CA LEU A 92 9.03 8.78 -3.88
C LEU A 92 9.77 10.05 -4.31
N ASN A 93 11.05 10.19 -3.96
CA ASN A 93 11.94 11.25 -4.44
C ASN A 93 12.43 11.02 -5.89
N GLY A 94 12.16 9.83 -6.45
CA GLY A 94 12.50 9.48 -7.83
C GLY A 94 13.85 8.77 -8.01
N GLU A 95 14.52 8.38 -6.91
CA GLU A 95 15.85 7.74 -6.95
C GLU A 95 15.84 6.39 -7.68
N HIS A 96 14.70 5.69 -7.70
CA HIS A 96 14.51 4.42 -8.41
C HIS A 96 13.74 4.56 -9.73
N GLY A 97 13.73 5.77 -10.29
CA GLY A 97 13.09 6.08 -11.57
C GLY A 97 11.62 6.44 -11.48
N LYS A 98 11.10 7.04 -12.56
CA LYS A 98 9.74 7.60 -12.64
C LYS A 98 8.64 6.55 -12.52
N THR A 99 8.88 5.35 -13.02
CA THR A 99 7.92 4.24 -12.93
C THR A 99 7.68 3.81 -11.48
N ALA A 100 8.75 3.59 -10.70
CA ALA A 100 8.63 3.24 -9.29
C ALA A 100 7.98 4.37 -8.47
N GLN A 101 8.39 5.62 -8.74
CA GLN A 101 7.79 6.82 -8.15
C GLN A 101 6.28 6.88 -8.39
N PHE A 102 5.85 6.69 -9.64
CA PHE A 102 4.44 6.70 -10.03
C PHE A 102 3.63 5.62 -9.29
N TYR A 103 4.11 4.38 -9.25
CA TYR A 103 3.38 3.29 -8.59
C TYR A 103 3.29 3.47 -7.07
N LEU A 104 4.33 4.00 -6.41
CA LEU A 104 4.25 4.30 -4.99
C LEU A 104 3.29 5.45 -4.67
N ILE A 105 3.24 6.48 -5.53
CA ILE A 105 2.21 7.52 -5.41
C ILE A 105 0.84 6.85 -5.48
N TYR A 106 0.57 6.04 -6.52
CA TYR A 106 -0.70 5.32 -6.66
C TYR A 106 -1.05 4.47 -5.41
N ILE A 107 -0.10 3.68 -4.89
CA ILE A 107 -0.31 2.88 -3.68
C ILE A 107 -0.70 3.77 -2.49
N ASN A 108 -0.02 4.90 -2.30
CA ASN A 108 -0.33 5.85 -1.24
C ASN A 108 -1.74 6.43 -1.39
N LEU A 109 -2.18 6.79 -2.60
CA LEU A 109 -3.54 7.28 -2.85
C LEU A 109 -4.59 6.25 -2.41
N ILE A 110 -4.38 4.99 -2.78
CA ILE A 110 -5.30 3.90 -2.39
C ILE A 110 -5.31 3.69 -0.88
N ASN A 111 -4.14 3.74 -0.23
CA ASN A 111 -4.04 3.64 1.23
C ASN A 111 -4.73 4.81 1.95
N TYR A 112 -4.65 6.03 1.42
CA TYR A 112 -5.38 7.18 1.98
C TYR A 112 -6.89 7.00 1.84
N TYR A 113 -7.35 6.58 0.66
CA TYR A 113 -8.77 6.27 0.44
C TYR A 113 -9.29 5.19 1.41
N LEU A 114 -8.55 4.10 1.59
CA LEU A 114 -8.93 3.02 2.51
C LEU A 114 -9.00 3.51 3.96
N ASN A 115 -8.02 4.31 4.40
CA ASN A 115 -8.01 4.88 5.74
C ASN A 115 -9.14 5.88 5.97
N LEU A 116 -9.48 6.72 4.98
CA LEU A 116 -10.64 7.60 5.04
C LEU A 116 -11.95 6.80 5.08
N SER A 117 -12.09 5.77 4.24
CA SER A 117 -13.27 4.92 4.27
C SER A 117 -13.41 4.19 5.61
N ARG A 118 -12.30 3.78 6.23
CA ARG A 118 -12.29 3.16 7.56
C ARG A 118 -12.69 4.16 8.64
N SER A 119 -12.12 5.36 8.65
CA SER A 119 -12.41 6.37 9.68
C SER A 119 -13.89 6.75 9.72
N ILE A 120 -14.52 6.90 8.56
CA ILE A 120 -15.96 7.16 8.44
C ILE A 120 -16.76 5.98 9.01
N ARG A 121 -16.42 4.74 8.62
CA ARG A 121 -17.14 3.53 9.04
C ARG A 121 -17.02 3.25 10.54
N THR A 122 -15.90 3.59 11.16
CA THR A 122 -15.64 3.32 12.58
C THR A 122 -15.88 4.54 13.47
N GLY A 123 -16.33 5.67 12.91
CA GLY A 123 -16.47 6.93 13.66
C GLY A 123 -15.16 7.46 14.25
N ASN A 124 -14.00 7.09 13.69
CA ASN A 124 -12.70 7.52 14.21
C ASN A 124 -12.36 8.93 13.69
N PHE A 125 -12.72 9.94 14.47
CA PHE A 125 -12.57 11.35 14.09
C PHE A 125 -11.12 11.78 13.92
N GLU A 126 -10.20 11.29 14.75
CA GLU A 126 -8.77 11.62 14.64
C GLU A 126 -8.17 11.08 13.34
N LEU A 127 -8.48 9.83 12.99
CA LEU A 127 -8.07 9.26 11.71
C LEU A 127 -8.68 10.05 10.55
N PHE A 128 -9.96 10.44 10.63
CA PHE A 128 -10.62 11.26 9.61
C PHE A 128 -9.89 12.59 9.38
N LYS A 129 -9.63 13.37 10.44
CA LYS A 129 -8.88 14.64 10.35
C LYS A 129 -7.51 14.45 9.71
N SER A 130 -6.78 13.40 10.10
CA SER A 130 -5.43 13.14 9.57
C SER A 130 -5.41 12.75 8.09
N MET A 131 -6.52 12.22 7.55
CA MET A 131 -6.63 11.81 6.14
C MET A 131 -7.07 12.95 5.22
N LEU A 132 -7.82 13.94 5.71
CA LEU A 132 -8.28 15.08 4.91
C LEU A 132 -7.17 15.75 4.10
N PRO A 133 -6.08 16.28 4.70
CA PRO A 133 -5.03 16.96 3.94
C PRO A 133 -4.35 16.05 2.91
N LYS A 134 -4.21 14.76 3.22
CA LYS A 134 -3.58 13.77 2.34
C LYS A 134 -4.41 13.52 1.08
N ILE A 135 -5.75 13.54 1.21
CA ILE A 135 -6.67 13.33 0.09
C ILE A 135 -6.90 14.62 -0.69
N THR A 136 -7.04 15.76 -0.01
CA THR A 136 -7.29 17.05 -0.66
C THR A 136 -6.09 17.52 -1.48
N ASN A 137 -4.86 17.24 -1.05
CA ASN A 137 -3.67 17.58 -1.85
C ASN A 137 -3.74 16.97 -3.25
N ILE A 138 -4.30 15.78 -3.40
CA ILE A 138 -4.48 15.10 -4.70
C ILE A 138 -5.40 15.92 -5.61
N PHE A 139 -6.49 16.46 -5.07
CA PHE A 139 -7.44 17.30 -5.82
C PHE A 139 -6.82 18.60 -6.32
N PHE A 140 -5.83 19.15 -5.59
CA PHE A 140 -5.22 20.43 -5.90
C PHE A 140 -3.90 20.35 -6.68
N ILE A 141 -3.30 19.16 -6.81
CA ILE A 141 -2.07 18.93 -7.60
C ILE A 141 -2.34 18.93 -9.12
N CYS A 142 -3.58 18.67 -9.56
CA CYS A 142 -3.95 18.66 -10.99
C CYS A 142 -4.16 20.06 -11.61
N LYS A 143 -3.40 21.07 -11.19
CA LYS A 143 -3.41 22.42 -11.79
C LYS A 143 -2.15 22.69 -12.59
#